data_AF-A0AAX3YC27-F1
#
_entry.id   AF-A0AAX3YC27-F1
#
_cell.length_a   1.000
_cell.length_b   1.000
_cell.length_c   1.000
_cell.angle_alpha   90.00
_cell.angle_beta   90.00
_cell.angle_gamma   90.00
#
_symmetry.space_group_name_H-M   'P 1'
#
loop_
_entity.id
_entity.type
_entity.pdbx_description
1 polymer ?
#
loop_
_entity_poly.entity_id
_entity_poly.type
_entity_poly.pdbx_seq_one_letter_code
_entity_poly.pdbx_strand_id
1 'polypeptide(L)'
;MPTRSEIERWKPAALLDVAARLRVGDADYSGQLDRMRSGIQNVGSHWHGESYDAAYDRIGTDCDVGARTSREILELIDVLDQGANNLVSHLTVVNTRTAEAEADQCTVADDWSVSGDTAKAEQHSSAIAVALRELMVVADDTAKKIRDAAVEIRACGNQLPEGLDPSGAEHVVGTQEARDQVSAEAFNDMFGRYPLSPSDWQTATVLNPNSYTEKYQGVQPEIKVVHIDPVPGQGVVRTSSFIEQYSVFNRPYYDLGDNRPNSPDFDPENSRVTTYVDYENGIVVMRQNPSVDTTGEVKVGSPDAEVWQVDDGSVRLKYEAANPFHPKVGPFEAPGDAMPTVHGDVVITPGQGQPGMPGSTGVTVNGTRADYPSFEVYQDDPTGTTHTVAVDPAASGQPWGPALNLWTDHDIGSGERALEQFQHVQEWAGRIPPTVSDLPSTSLGSTDNPPRVK
;
A
#
# COMPACT_ATOMS: atom_id res chain seq x y z
N MET A 1 -13.58 -7.10 -17.73
CA MET A 1 -14.38 -6.10 -18.46
C MET A 1 -15.32 -5.48 -17.44
N PRO A 2 -15.31 -4.15 -17.27
CA PRO A 2 -16.22 -3.48 -16.34
C PRO A 2 -17.68 -3.68 -16.73
N THR A 3 -18.59 -3.72 -15.76
CA THR A 3 -20.03 -3.77 -16.02
C THR A 3 -20.54 -2.45 -16.59
N ARG A 4 -21.74 -2.45 -17.18
CA ARG A 4 -22.38 -1.23 -17.68
C ARG A 4 -22.49 -0.16 -16.60
N SER A 5 -22.95 -0.54 -15.41
CA SER A 5 -23.06 0.35 -14.25
C SER A 5 -21.70 0.92 -13.80
N GLU A 6 -20.60 0.19 -13.96
CA GLU A 6 -19.26 0.69 -13.66
C GLU A 6 -18.79 1.73 -14.68
N ILE A 7 -18.99 1.47 -15.97
CA ILE A 7 -18.65 2.41 -17.04
C ILE A 7 -19.48 3.70 -16.94
N GLU A 8 -20.77 3.60 -16.60
CA GLU A 8 -21.65 4.76 -16.40
C GLU A 8 -21.20 5.69 -15.26
N ARG A 9 -20.41 5.17 -14.30
CA ARG A 9 -19.84 5.97 -13.21
C ARG A 9 -18.55 6.70 -13.59
N TRP A 10 -17.96 6.39 -14.75
CA TRP A 10 -16.72 7.03 -15.17
C TRP A 10 -16.93 8.53 -15.38
N LYS A 11 -15.97 9.33 -14.91
CA LYS A 11 -16.00 10.80 -15.01
C LYS A 11 -14.77 11.33 -15.74
N PRO A 12 -14.65 11.16 -17.07
CA PRO A 12 -13.50 11.67 -17.83
C PRO A 12 -13.26 13.18 -17.64
N ALA A 13 -14.31 13.96 -17.35
CA ALA A 13 -14.21 15.38 -17.05
C ALA A 13 -13.31 15.70 -15.84
N ALA A 14 -13.15 14.77 -14.89
CA ALA A 14 -12.24 14.95 -13.76
C ALA A 14 -10.77 15.10 -14.21
N LEU A 15 -10.38 14.51 -15.35
CA LEU A 15 -9.05 14.69 -15.93
C LEU A 15 -8.84 16.13 -16.40
N LEU A 16 -9.88 16.76 -16.96
CA LEU A 16 -9.85 18.17 -17.36
C LEU A 16 -9.73 19.10 -16.16
N ASP A 17 -10.41 18.78 -15.05
CA ASP A 17 -10.32 19.54 -13.80
C ASP A 17 -8.92 19.48 -13.18
N VAL A 18 -8.25 18.32 -13.27
CA VAL A 18 -6.84 18.17 -12.86
C VAL A 18 -5.94 18.98 -13.80
N ALA A 19 -6.11 18.85 -15.12
CA ALA A 19 -5.33 19.60 -16.11
C ALA A 19 -5.46 21.11 -15.90
N ALA A 20 -6.65 21.62 -15.59
CA ALA A 20 -6.88 23.03 -15.30
C ALA A 20 -6.11 23.51 -14.06
N ARG A 21 -6.11 22.72 -12.98
CA ARG A 21 -5.34 23.04 -11.77
C ARG A 21 -3.83 23.03 -12.03
N LEU A 22 -3.34 22.04 -12.77
CA LEU A 22 -1.94 21.96 -13.15
C LEU A 22 -1.50 23.16 -14.00
N ARG A 23 -2.32 23.61 -14.96
CA ARG A 23 -2.01 24.82 -15.76
C ARG A 23 -1.83 26.07 -14.90
N VAL A 24 -2.68 26.24 -13.89
CA VAL A 24 -2.57 27.38 -12.97
C VAL A 24 -1.28 27.28 -12.15
N GLY A 25 -0.99 26.10 -11.59
CA GLY A 25 0.22 25.87 -10.81
C GLY A 25 1.51 26.05 -11.63
N ASP A 26 1.54 25.54 -12.86
CA ASP A 26 2.69 25.70 -13.76
C ASP A 26 2.92 27.16 -14.18
N ALA A 27 1.85 27.92 -14.41
CA ALA A 27 1.95 29.35 -14.70
C ALA A 27 2.57 30.13 -13.53
N ASP A 28 2.17 29.80 -12.30
CA ASP A 28 2.75 30.39 -11.09
C ASP A 28 4.22 30.00 -10.92
N TYR A 29 4.54 28.72 -11.13
CA TYR A 29 5.90 28.18 -11.08
C TYR A 29 6.83 28.86 -12.10
N SER A 30 6.41 28.92 -13.37
CA SER A 30 7.13 29.62 -14.43
C SER A 30 7.35 31.10 -14.11
N GLY A 31 6.35 31.75 -13.50
CA GLY A 31 6.47 33.13 -13.02
C GLY A 31 7.56 33.31 -11.94
N GLN A 32 7.81 32.31 -11.10
CA GLN A 32 8.91 32.36 -10.13
C GLN A 32 10.28 32.20 -10.81
N LEU A 33 10.39 31.32 -11.81
CA LEU A 33 11.63 31.18 -12.60
C LEU A 33 12.00 32.50 -13.29
N ASP A 34 11.01 33.19 -13.87
CA ASP A 34 11.20 34.50 -14.49
C ASP A 34 11.64 35.57 -13.48
N ARG A 35 11.09 35.54 -12.26
CA ARG A 35 11.49 36.44 -11.17
C ARG A 35 12.92 36.19 -10.73
N MET A 36 13.33 34.92 -10.56
CA MET A 36 14.72 34.57 -10.21
C MET A 36 15.69 35.10 -11.26
N ARG A 37 15.41 34.84 -12.53
CA ARG A 37 16.23 35.29 -13.66
C ARG A 37 16.30 36.82 -13.75
N SER A 38 15.17 37.51 -13.61
CA SER A 38 15.12 38.97 -13.64
C SER A 38 15.80 39.59 -12.42
N GLY A 39 15.70 38.95 -11.26
CA GLY A 39 16.31 39.41 -10.00
C GLY A 39 17.82 39.51 -10.10
N ILE A 40 18.49 38.44 -10.57
CA ILE A 40 19.95 38.43 -10.73
C ILE A 40 20.41 39.37 -11.85
N GLN A 41 19.61 39.55 -12.91
CA GLN A 41 19.90 40.53 -13.95
C GLN A 41 19.87 41.97 -13.42
N ASN A 42 18.86 42.31 -12.61
CA ASN A 42 18.67 43.67 -12.11
C ASN A 42 19.79 44.13 -11.17
N VAL A 43 20.33 43.23 -10.33
CA VAL A 43 21.44 43.56 -9.42
C VAL A 43 22.78 43.75 -10.14
N GLY A 44 22.89 43.29 -11.41
CA GLY A 44 24.09 43.46 -12.24
C GLY A 44 24.47 44.93 -12.50
N SER A 45 23.59 45.88 -12.18
CA SER A 45 23.90 47.31 -12.21
C SER A 45 24.75 47.80 -11.02
N HIS A 46 24.80 47.03 -9.91
CA HIS A 46 25.48 47.42 -8.66
C HIS A 46 26.41 46.33 -8.11
N TRP A 47 26.31 45.09 -8.60
CA TRP A 47 27.19 43.97 -8.25
C TRP A 47 27.83 43.40 -9.53
N HIS A 48 29.16 43.31 -9.54
CA HIS A 48 29.94 42.88 -10.71
C HIS A 48 31.17 42.08 -10.24
N GLY A 49 31.80 41.36 -11.17
CA GLY A 49 33.00 40.54 -10.95
C GLY A 49 32.68 39.05 -10.80
N GLU A 50 33.70 38.24 -10.56
CA GLU A 50 33.61 36.76 -10.62
C GLU A 50 32.51 36.18 -9.70
N SER A 51 32.21 36.82 -8.57
CA SER A 51 31.14 36.39 -7.67
C SER A 51 29.74 36.65 -8.22
N TYR A 52 29.54 37.73 -8.98
CA TYR A 52 28.31 38.00 -9.70
C TYR A 52 28.13 37.01 -10.85
N ASP A 53 29.18 36.79 -11.65
CA ASP A 53 29.15 35.88 -12.79
C ASP A 53 28.82 34.45 -12.35
N ALA A 54 29.43 33.98 -11.26
CA ALA A 54 29.12 32.66 -10.69
C ALA A 54 27.66 32.54 -10.20
N ALA A 55 27.11 33.58 -9.58
CA ALA A 55 25.72 33.60 -9.14
C ALA A 55 24.74 33.67 -10.32
N TYR A 56 25.09 34.44 -11.35
CA TYR A 56 24.34 34.54 -12.60
C TYR A 56 24.27 33.21 -13.33
N ASP A 57 25.41 32.54 -13.51
CA ASP A 57 25.49 31.24 -14.18
C ASP A 57 24.74 30.15 -13.41
N ARG A 58 24.83 30.15 -12.07
CA ARG A 58 24.07 29.22 -11.22
C ARG A 58 22.57 29.42 -11.37
N ILE A 59 22.07 30.66 -11.23
CA ILE A 59 20.65 30.96 -11.36
C ILE A 59 20.15 30.64 -12.77
N GLY A 60 20.95 30.93 -13.80
CA GLY A 60 20.64 30.54 -15.18
C GLY A 60 20.44 29.03 -15.32
N THR A 61 21.38 28.23 -14.79
CA THR A 61 21.30 26.77 -14.79
C THR A 61 20.05 26.27 -14.05
N ASP A 62 19.74 26.83 -12.89
CA ASP A 62 18.60 26.42 -12.08
C ASP A 62 17.27 26.76 -12.79
N CYS A 63 17.18 27.93 -13.41
CA CYS A 63 16.02 28.28 -14.24
C CYS A 63 15.88 27.37 -15.47
N ASP A 64 16.98 26.92 -16.08
CA ASP A 64 16.94 26.03 -17.25
C ASP A 64 16.54 24.58 -16.86
N VAL A 65 16.88 24.13 -15.66
CA VAL A 65 16.33 22.89 -15.07
C VAL A 65 14.85 23.06 -14.75
N GLY A 66 14.45 24.16 -14.11
CA GLY A 66 13.04 24.40 -13.80
C GLY A 66 12.17 24.51 -15.05
N ALA A 67 12.66 25.15 -16.10
CA ALA A 67 11.96 25.21 -17.38
C ALA A 67 11.81 23.83 -18.06
N ARG A 68 12.65 22.84 -17.73
CA ARG A 68 12.43 21.45 -18.14
C ARG A 68 11.26 20.83 -17.39
N THR A 69 11.23 20.96 -16.06
CA THR A 69 10.12 20.47 -15.23
C THR A 69 8.77 21.05 -15.67
N SER A 70 8.72 22.35 -15.96
CA SER A 70 7.51 23.00 -16.50
C SER A 70 7.04 22.37 -17.82
N ARG A 71 7.97 22.05 -18.74
CA ARG A 71 7.61 21.36 -19.99
C ARG A 71 6.99 19.98 -19.74
N GLU A 72 7.57 19.18 -18.85
CA GLU A 72 7.00 17.87 -18.51
C GLU A 72 5.61 17.99 -17.87
N ILE A 73 5.37 19.04 -17.06
CA ILE A 73 4.03 19.33 -16.49
C ILE A 73 3.03 19.67 -17.61
N LEU A 74 3.44 20.50 -18.57
CA LEU A 74 2.61 20.82 -19.74
C LEU A 74 2.33 19.59 -20.62
N GLU A 75 3.29 18.67 -20.76
CA GLU A 75 3.08 17.41 -21.46
C GLU A 75 2.06 16.52 -20.73
N LEU A 76 2.11 16.42 -19.39
CA LEU A 76 1.07 15.73 -18.61
C LEU A 76 -0.31 16.39 -18.79
N ILE A 77 -0.38 17.71 -18.82
CA ILE A 77 -1.62 18.45 -19.08
C ILE A 77 -2.21 18.06 -20.44
N ASP A 78 -1.39 17.99 -21.49
CA ASP A 78 -1.82 17.57 -22.82
C ASP A 78 -2.31 16.11 -22.84
N VAL A 79 -1.63 15.22 -22.10
CA VAL A 79 -2.05 13.82 -21.93
C VAL A 79 -3.41 13.73 -21.25
N LEU A 80 -3.65 14.51 -20.20
CA LEU A 80 -4.93 14.55 -19.47
C LEU A 80 -6.08 15.04 -20.36
N ASP A 81 -5.85 16.11 -21.13
CA ASP A 81 -6.84 16.63 -22.09
C ASP A 81 -7.19 15.61 -23.17
N GLN A 82 -6.17 15.02 -23.79
CA GLN A 82 -6.35 14.03 -24.86
C GLN A 82 -7.04 12.78 -24.32
N GLY A 83 -6.62 12.30 -23.15
CA GLY A 83 -7.22 11.16 -22.46
C GLY A 83 -8.70 11.38 -22.19
N ALA A 84 -9.07 12.55 -21.65
CA ALA A 84 -10.46 12.92 -21.39
C ALA A 84 -11.31 12.89 -22.67
N ASN A 85 -10.82 13.55 -23.73
CA ASN A 85 -11.54 13.65 -25.00
C ASN A 85 -11.71 12.28 -25.68
N ASN A 86 -10.66 11.45 -25.68
CA ASN A 86 -10.71 10.11 -26.24
C ASN A 86 -11.70 9.23 -25.47
N LEU A 87 -11.65 9.23 -24.14
CA LEU A 87 -12.58 8.48 -23.30
C LEU A 87 -14.03 8.91 -23.54
N VAL A 88 -14.32 10.22 -23.61
CA VAL A 88 -15.67 10.72 -23.92
C VAL A 88 -16.14 10.24 -25.30
N SER A 89 -15.27 10.27 -26.30
CA SER A 89 -15.61 9.82 -27.66
C SER A 89 -15.96 8.32 -27.68
N HIS A 90 -15.14 7.48 -27.07
CA HIS A 90 -15.38 6.03 -27.03
C HIS A 90 -16.59 5.65 -26.17
N LEU A 91 -16.81 6.33 -25.03
CA LEU A 91 -18.03 6.17 -24.23
C LEU A 91 -19.28 6.51 -25.05
N THR A 92 -19.23 7.57 -25.87
CA THR A 92 -20.33 7.94 -26.76
C THR A 92 -20.63 6.84 -27.78
N VAL A 93 -19.60 6.19 -28.32
CA VAL A 93 -19.77 5.06 -29.25
C VAL A 93 -20.44 3.88 -28.54
N VAL A 94 -19.95 3.48 -27.36
CA VAL A 94 -20.57 2.39 -26.56
C VAL A 94 -22.03 2.69 -26.29
N ASN A 95 -22.34 3.88 -25.77
CA ASN A 95 -23.72 4.30 -25.46
C ASN A 95 -24.61 4.31 -26.72
N THR A 96 -24.07 4.72 -27.86
CA THR A 96 -24.79 4.72 -29.14
C THR A 96 -25.11 3.30 -29.59
N ARG A 97 -24.15 2.35 -29.49
CA ARG A 97 -24.39 0.94 -29.84
C ARG A 97 -25.41 0.28 -28.92
N THR A 98 -25.37 0.60 -27.64
CA THR A 98 -26.37 0.15 -26.67
C THR A 98 -27.76 0.69 -27.01
N ALA A 99 -27.88 1.99 -27.33
CA ALA A 99 -29.14 2.60 -27.71
C ALA A 99 -29.70 2.04 -29.04
N GLU A 100 -28.83 1.74 -30.02
CA GLU A 100 -29.21 1.08 -31.27
C GLU A 100 -29.79 -0.32 -31.01
N ALA A 101 -29.17 -1.10 -30.12
CA ALA A 101 -29.66 -2.41 -29.72
C ALA A 101 -31.03 -2.33 -29.04
N GLU A 102 -31.19 -1.40 -28.11
CA GLU A 102 -32.46 -1.15 -27.39
C GLU A 102 -33.58 -0.70 -28.35
N ALA A 103 -33.26 0.15 -29.32
CA ALA A 103 -34.21 0.59 -30.37
C ALA A 103 -34.67 -0.58 -31.26
N ASP A 104 -33.82 -1.59 -31.46
CA ASP A 104 -34.12 -2.80 -32.22
C ASP A 104 -34.86 -3.88 -31.42
N GLN A 105 -35.35 -3.54 -30.22
CA GLN A 105 -36.03 -4.43 -29.27
C GLN A 105 -35.12 -5.51 -28.65
N CYS A 106 -33.80 -5.29 -28.64
CA CYS A 106 -32.89 -6.10 -27.82
C CYS A 106 -32.80 -5.52 -26.41
N THR A 107 -32.43 -6.35 -25.43
CA THR A 107 -32.12 -5.95 -24.06
C THR A 107 -30.63 -6.14 -23.81
N VAL A 108 -29.95 -5.10 -23.34
CA VAL A 108 -28.53 -5.15 -22.95
C VAL A 108 -28.44 -5.17 -21.42
N ALA A 109 -27.99 -6.28 -20.86
CA ALA A 109 -27.83 -6.46 -19.43
C ALA A 109 -26.56 -5.78 -18.90
N ASP A 110 -26.39 -5.75 -17.57
CA ASP A 110 -25.27 -5.08 -16.90
C ASP A 110 -23.92 -5.75 -17.21
N ASP A 111 -23.91 -7.05 -17.47
CA ASP A 111 -22.75 -7.83 -17.91
C ASP A 111 -22.48 -7.70 -19.43
N TRP A 112 -23.16 -6.78 -20.11
CA TRP A 112 -23.14 -6.55 -21.56
C TRP A 112 -23.72 -7.68 -22.41
N SER A 113 -24.36 -8.68 -21.81
CA SER A 113 -25.08 -9.69 -22.57
C SER A 113 -26.28 -9.07 -23.30
N VAL A 114 -26.46 -9.43 -24.56
CA VAL A 114 -27.55 -8.94 -25.41
C VAL A 114 -28.55 -10.06 -25.65
N SER A 115 -29.83 -9.80 -25.36
CA SER A 115 -30.93 -10.75 -25.56
C SER A 115 -32.03 -10.14 -26.44
N GLY A 116 -32.75 -10.98 -27.20
CA GLY A 116 -33.75 -10.53 -28.18
C GLY A 116 -33.90 -11.53 -29.33
N ASP A 117 -34.33 -11.04 -30.49
CA ASP A 117 -34.28 -11.82 -31.73
C ASP A 117 -32.84 -12.29 -32.00
N THR A 118 -32.65 -13.58 -32.30
CA THR A 118 -31.32 -14.20 -32.31
C THR A 118 -30.35 -13.52 -33.28
N ALA A 119 -30.81 -13.16 -34.49
CA ALA A 119 -29.95 -12.55 -35.49
C ALA A 119 -29.56 -11.11 -35.10
N LYS A 120 -30.51 -10.35 -34.57
CA LYS A 120 -30.27 -8.98 -34.09
C LYS A 120 -29.37 -8.96 -32.84
N ALA A 121 -29.62 -9.85 -31.89
CA ALA A 121 -28.86 -9.95 -30.65
C ALA A 121 -27.39 -10.31 -30.93
N GLU A 122 -27.12 -11.23 -31.86
CA GLU A 122 -25.75 -11.59 -32.27
C GLU A 122 -25.01 -10.41 -32.93
N GLN A 123 -25.69 -9.69 -33.82
CA GLN A 123 -25.14 -8.50 -34.48
C GLN A 123 -24.80 -7.40 -33.48
N HIS A 124 -25.74 -7.05 -32.59
CA HIS A 124 -25.57 -5.99 -31.59
C HIS A 124 -24.54 -6.35 -30.52
N SER A 125 -24.55 -7.61 -30.06
CA SER A 125 -23.53 -8.14 -29.13
C SER A 125 -22.13 -7.97 -29.69
N SER A 126 -21.92 -8.32 -30.97
CA SER A 126 -20.63 -8.16 -31.64
C SER A 126 -20.21 -6.69 -31.74
N ALA A 127 -21.12 -5.78 -32.10
CA ALA A 127 -20.83 -4.35 -32.23
C ALA A 127 -20.48 -3.70 -30.88
N ILE A 128 -21.23 -4.03 -29.83
CA ILE A 128 -20.97 -3.56 -28.45
C ILE A 128 -19.63 -4.11 -27.95
N ALA A 129 -19.34 -5.40 -28.17
CA ALA A 129 -18.09 -6.02 -27.75
C ALA A 129 -16.85 -5.37 -28.40
N VAL A 130 -16.95 -4.96 -29.68
CA VAL A 130 -15.88 -4.21 -30.35
C VAL A 130 -15.71 -2.83 -29.72
N ALA A 131 -16.79 -2.07 -29.53
CA ALA A 131 -16.74 -0.74 -28.94
C ALA A 131 -16.17 -0.76 -27.51
N LEU A 132 -16.54 -1.75 -26.70
CA LEU A 132 -16.01 -1.94 -25.35
C LEU A 132 -14.52 -2.25 -25.35
N ARG A 133 -14.06 -3.11 -26.28
CA ARG A 133 -12.63 -3.43 -26.39
C ARG A 133 -11.81 -2.19 -26.75
N GLU A 134 -12.28 -1.39 -27.70
CA GLU A 134 -11.63 -0.14 -28.09
C GLU A 134 -11.61 0.88 -26.93
N LEU A 135 -12.72 1.01 -26.18
CA LEU A 135 -12.78 1.84 -24.99
C LEU A 135 -11.75 1.41 -23.93
N MET A 136 -11.63 0.10 -23.65
CA MET A 136 -10.65 -0.40 -22.67
C MET A 136 -9.22 -0.14 -23.11
N VAL A 137 -8.90 -0.37 -24.39
CA VAL A 137 -7.57 -0.07 -24.94
C VAL A 137 -7.21 1.40 -24.75
N VAL A 138 -8.14 2.31 -25.00
CA VAL A 138 -7.93 3.75 -24.80
C VAL A 138 -7.81 4.12 -23.32
N ALA A 139 -8.58 3.48 -22.45
CA ALA A 139 -8.49 3.69 -21.01
C ALA A 139 -7.11 3.26 -20.46
N ASP A 140 -6.64 2.08 -20.86
CA ASP A 140 -5.34 1.54 -20.47
C ASP A 140 -4.18 2.39 -21.00
N ASP A 141 -4.25 2.80 -22.28
CA ASP A 141 -3.25 3.67 -22.91
C ASP A 141 -3.22 5.06 -22.25
N THR A 142 -4.38 5.63 -21.95
CA THR A 142 -4.48 6.92 -21.22
C THR A 142 -3.85 6.80 -19.84
N ALA A 143 -4.20 5.76 -19.08
CA ALA A 143 -3.66 5.54 -17.75
C ALA A 143 -2.14 5.33 -17.79
N LYS A 144 -1.63 4.63 -18.81
CA LYS A 144 -0.20 4.44 -19.02
C LYS A 144 0.51 5.76 -19.30
N LYS A 145 0.02 6.58 -20.23
CA LYS A 145 0.62 7.87 -20.57
C LYS A 145 0.66 8.84 -19.39
N ILE A 146 -0.39 8.84 -18.55
CA ILE A 146 -0.41 9.65 -17.32
C ILE A 146 0.71 9.19 -16.37
N ARG A 147 0.90 7.88 -16.20
CA ARG A 147 1.99 7.34 -15.36
C ARG A 147 3.37 7.66 -15.93
N ASP A 148 3.57 7.47 -17.23
CA ASP A 148 4.84 7.74 -17.90
C ASP A 148 5.22 9.23 -17.75
N ALA A 149 4.27 10.15 -17.98
CA ALA A 149 4.49 11.59 -17.80
C ALA A 149 4.79 11.96 -16.33
N ALA A 150 4.16 11.30 -15.35
CA ALA A 150 4.45 11.54 -13.93
C ALA A 150 5.89 11.12 -13.55
N VAL A 151 6.43 10.06 -14.16
CA VAL A 151 7.82 9.62 -13.95
C VAL A 151 8.79 10.67 -14.49
N GLU A 152 8.55 11.22 -15.68
CA GLU A 152 9.41 12.25 -16.28
C GLU A 152 9.40 13.57 -15.49
N ILE A 153 8.24 14.00 -14.99
CA ILE A 153 8.14 15.15 -14.08
C ILE A 153 9.02 14.93 -12.83
N ARG A 154 8.95 13.75 -12.22
CA ARG A 154 9.76 13.41 -11.04
C ARG A 154 11.26 13.36 -11.38
N ALA A 155 11.62 12.77 -12.52
CA ALA A 155 13.00 12.71 -12.99
C ALA A 155 13.60 14.12 -13.21
N CYS A 156 12.82 15.05 -13.76
CA CYS A 156 13.21 16.45 -13.89
C CYS A 156 13.24 17.18 -12.53
N GLY A 157 12.27 16.92 -11.66
CA GLY A 157 12.24 17.44 -10.30
C GLY A 157 13.48 17.09 -9.48
N ASN A 158 13.97 15.85 -9.58
CA ASN A 158 15.17 15.39 -8.90
C ASN A 158 16.48 16.06 -9.38
N GLN A 159 16.43 16.75 -10.53
CA GLN A 159 17.56 17.55 -11.04
C GLN A 159 17.54 18.98 -10.52
N LEU A 160 16.43 19.43 -9.92
CA LEU A 160 16.39 20.73 -9.25
C LEU A 160 17.37 20.69 -8.07
N PRO A 161 18.16 21.74 -7.86
CA PRO A 161 18.94 21.85 -6.64
C PRO A 161 18.04 21.80 -5.41
N GLU A 162 18.56 21.26 -4.30
CA GLU A 162 18.06 21.60 -2.97
C GLU A 162 18.25 23.11 -2.77
N GLY A 163 17.21 23.87 -3.09
CA GLY A 163 17.22 25.32 -3.02
C GLY A 163 16.93 25.77 -1.59
N LEU A 164 17.93 26.34 -0.93
CA LEU A 164 17.69 27.33 0.12
C LEU A 164 16.85 28.45 -0.50
N ASP A 165 15.57 28.47 -0.17
CA ASP A 165 14.62 29.50 -0.57
C ASP A 165 15.11 30.92 -0.18
N PRO A 166 15.37 31.82 -1.14
CA PRO A 166 15.77 33.20 -0.86
C PRO A 166 14.60 34.11 -0.46
N SER A 167 13.35 33.64 -0.47
CA SER A 167 12.16 34.40 -0.06
C SER A 167 11.76 34.22 1.41
N GLY A 168 12.32 33.21 2.10
CA GLY A 168 11.92 32.85 3.46
C GLY A 168 10.49 32.31 3.57
N ALA A 169 9.85 31.99 2.45
CA ALA A 169 8.61 31.25 2.39
C ALA A 169 8.93 29.80 2.01
N GLU A 170 9.05 28.94 3.04
CA GLU A 170 9.16 27.50 2.88
C GLU A 170 8.17 27.03 1.80
N HIS A 171 8.68 26.38 0.75
CA HIS A 171 7.88 25.44 0.00
C HIS A 171 7.54 24.33 1.00
N VAL A 172 6.43 24.49 1.71
CA VAL A 172 5.93 23.49 2.64
C VAL A 172 5.48 22.31 1.79
N VAL A 173 6.41 21.40 1.49
CA VAL A 173 6.06 20.06 1.04
C VAL A 173 5.02 19.56 2.05
N GLY A 174 3.83 19.23 1.58
CA GLY A 174 2.79 18.71 2.46
C GLY A 174 3.35 17.51 3.20
N THR A 175 3.06 17.37 4.50
CA THR A 175 3.58 16.26 5.32
C THR A 175 3.33 14.88 4.69
N GLN A 176 2.23 14.73 3.96
CA GLN A 176 1.91 13.52 3.21
C GLN A 176 2.83 13.29 2.00
N GLU A 177 3.17 14.34 1.23
CA GLU A 177 4.02 14.22 0.05
C GLU A 177 5.46 13.84 0.42
N ALA A 178 5.98 14.43 1.50
CA ALA A 178 7.28 14.04 2.07
C ALA A 178 7.27 12.57 2.52
N ARG A 179 6.18 12.12 3.15
CA ARG A 179 6.02 10.73 3.56
C ARG A 179 5.96 9.77 2.37
N ASP A 180 5.19 10.11 1.35
CA ASP A 180 5.05 9.31 0.13
C ASP A 180 6.38 9.20 -0.63
N GLN A 181 7.20 10.25 -0.62
CA GLN A 181 8.55 10.21 -1.17
C GLN A 181 9.42 9.19 -0.42
N VAL A 182 9.46 9.26 0.91
CA VAL A 182 10.23 8.30 1.72
C VAL A 182 9.73 6.86 1.54
N SER A 183 8.41 6.65 1.45
CA SER A 183 7.83 5.34 1.12
C SER A 183 8.32 4.82 -0.23
N ALA A 184 8.32 5.69 -1.25
CA ALA A 184 8.75 5.35 -2.60
C ALA A 184 10.26 5.05 -2.67
N GLU A 185 11.08 5.75 -1.89
CA GLU A 185 12.52 5.49 -1.76
C GLU A 185 12.76 4.13 -1.10
N ALA A 186 12.09 3.82 0.01
CA ALA A 186 12.22 2.51 0.68
C ALA A 186 11.80 1.34 -0.24
N PHE A 187 10.75 1.54 -1.04
CA PHE A 187 10.35 0.57 -2.07
C PHE A 187 11.42 0.42 -3.16
N ASN A 188 11.99 1.53 -3.63
CA ASN A 188 13.07 1.50 -4.61
C ASN A 188 14.34 0.81 -4.08
N ASP A 189 14.68 0.99 -2.80
CA ASP A 189 15.82 0.31 -2.19
C ASP A 189 15.61 -1.22 -2.15
N MET A 190 14.37 -1.67 -1.89
CA MET A 190 14.01 -3.10 -1.89
C MET A 190 13.98 -3.70 -3.31
N PHE A 191 13.43 -2.99 -4.30
CA PHE A 191 13.09 -3.57 -5.62
C PHE A 191 13.89 -3.01 -6.80
N GLY A 192 14.70 -1.97 -6.61
CA GLY A 192 15.45 -1.29 -7.66
C GLY A 192 14.57 -0.50 -8.64
N ARG A 193 13.31 -0.23 -8.28
CA ARG A 193 12.34 0.55 -9.06
C ARG A 193 11.39 1.30 -8.13
N TYR A 194 10.87 2.45 -8.56
CA TYR A 194 9.81 3.15 -7.83
C TYR A 194 8.45 2.43 -7.93
N PRO A 195 7.52 2.67 -6.98
CA PRO A 195 6.18 2.08 -7.00
C PRO A 195 5.35 2.60 -8.18
N LEU A 196 4.66 1.70 -8.88
CA LEU A 196 3.85 2.00 -10.08
C LEU A 196 2.39 1.57 -9.93
N SER A 197 2.14 0.44 -9.26
CA SER A 197 0.80 -0.13 -9.07
C SER A 197 0.22 0.25 -7.69
N PRO A 198 -1.10 0.12 -7.49
CA PRO A 198 -1.71 0.25 -6.17
C PRO A 198 -1.06 -0.69 -5.13
N SER A 199 -0.77 -1.94 -5.50
CA SER A 199 -0.07 -2.91 -4.64
C SER A 199 1.34 -2.43 -4.29
N ASP A 200 2.08 -1.86 -5.24
CA ASP A 200 3.42 -1.30 -4.95
C ASP A 200 3.34 -0.18 -3.91
N TRP A 201 2.31 0.67 -3.98
CA TRP A 201 2.13 1.77 -3.02
C TRP A 201 1.72 1.26 -1.63
N GLN A 202 0.95 0.17 -1.53
CA GLN A 202 0.69 -0.48 -0.25
C GLN A 202 1.99 -1.00 0.38
N THR A 203 2.81 -1.66 -0.43
CA THR A 203 4.11 -2.19 0.00
C THR A 203 5.11 -1.09 0.35
N ALA A 204 5.15 -0.01 -0.43
CA ALA A 204 5.96 1.18 -0.14
C ALA A 204 5.58 1.80 1.21
N THR A 205 4.28 1.85 1.53
CA THR A 205 3.79 2.45 2.78
C THR A 205 4.22 1.65 4.00
N VAL A 206 4.14 0.31 3.97
CA VAL A 206 4.59 -0.50 5.11
C VAL A 206 6.11 -0.49 5.29
N LEU A 207 6.86 -0.39 4.19
CA LEU A 207 8.33 -0.30 4.18
C LEU A 207 8.88 1.06 4.64
N ASN A 208 8.04 2.10 4.78
CA ASN A 208 8.50 3.42 5.19
C ASN A 208 9.19 3.37 6.56
N PRO A 209 10.50 3.68 6.65
CA PRO A 209 11.28 3.52 7.87
C PRO A 209 11.01 4.60 8.92
N ASN A 210 10.14 5.57 8.63
CA ASN A 210 9.87 6.68 9.53
C ASN A 210 8.50 6.54 10.22
N SER A 211 8.38 7.22 11.35
CA SER A 211 7.14 7.42 12.09
C SER A 211 6.73 8.89 12.01
N TYR A 212 5.50 9.15 11.59
CA TYR A 212 4.92 10.49 11.46
C TYR A 212 3.83 10.73 12.50
N THR A 213 3.29 9.67 13.10
CA THR A 213 2.32 9.77 14.19
C THR A 213 2.96 10.44 15.42
N GLU A 214 2.36 11.54 15.88
CA GLU A 214 2.91 12.43 16.92
C GLU A 214 3.34 11.67 18.19
N LYS A 215 2.55 10.67 18.63
CA LYS A 215 2.85 9.90 19.85
C LYS A 215 4.22 9.21 19.82
N TYR A 216 4.74 8.88 18.63
CA TYR A 216 6.02 8.19 18.47
C TYR A 216 7.23 9.11 18.51
N GLN A 217 7.06 10.44 18.50
CA GLN A 217 8.17 11.41 18.62
C GLN A 217 9.32 11.17 17.60
N GLY A 218 8.98 10.68 16.41
CA GLY A 218 9.95 10.36 15.36
C GLY A 218 10.77 9.07 15.58
N VAL A 219 10.52 8.31 16.65
CA VAL A 219 11.14 6.99 16.85
C VAL A 219 10.67 6.05 15.73
N GLN A 220 11.63 5.47 15.02
CA GLN A 220 11.38 4.62 13.86
C GLN A 220 10.74 3.27 14.29
N PRO A 221 9.87 2.68 13.46
CA PRO A 221 9.46 1.29 13.61
C PRO A 221 10.63 0.34 13.36
N GLU A 222 10.50 -0.90 13.80
CA GLU A 222 11.35 -2.00 13.32
C GLU A 222 10.60 -2.72 12.18
N ILE A 223 11.27 -2.88 11.03
CA ILE A 223 10.71 -3.50 9.83
C ILE A 223 11.59 -4.69 9.46
N LYS A 224 10.97 -5.87 9.35
CA LYS A 224 11.65 -7.07 8.88
C LYS A 224 10.93 -7.69 7.67
N VAL A 225 11.71 -8.29 6.78
CA VAL A 225 11.25 -8.76 5.46
C VAL A 225 11.78 -10.15 5.16
N VAL A 226 11.01 -10.94 4.41
CA VAL A 226 11.47 -12.17 3.74
C VAL A 226 10.89 -12.21 2.33
N HIS A 227 11.64 -12.78 1.39
CA HIS A 227 11.15 -13.09 0.05
C HIS A 227 10.37 -14.39 0.02
N ILE A 228 9.24 -14.36 -0.68
CA ILE A 228 8.43 -15.52 -1.06
C ILE A 228 8.36 -15.59 -2.58
N ASP A 229 7.91 -16.71 -3.12
CA ASP A 229 7.54 -16.79 -4.53
C ASP A 229 6.27 -15.95 -4.80
N PRO A 230 6.29 -15.06 -5.80
CA PRO A 230 5.10 -14.28 -6.15
C PRO A 230 3.92 -15.17 -6.57
N VAL A 231 2.71 -14.70 -6.28
CA VAL A 231 1.44 -15.29 -6.73
C VAL A 231 0.64 -14.21 -7.48
N PRO A 232 0.96 -13.95 -8.77
CA PRO A 232 0.41 -12.81 -9.50
C PRO A 232 -1.12 -12.83 -9.58
N GLY A 233 -1.73 -11.66 -9.46
CA GLY A 233 -3.17 -11.46 -9.48
C GLY A 233 -3.84 -11.47 -8.10
N GLN A 234 -3.11 -11.78 -7.03
CA GLN A 234 -3.63 -11.84 -5.66
C GLN A 234 -3.50 -10.52 -4.89
N GLY A 235 -2.68 -9.57 -5.38
CA GLY A 235 -2.47 -8.29 -4.73
C GLY A 235 -1.74 -8.39 -3.39
N VAL A 236 -2.17 -7.60 -2.41
CA VAL A 236 -1.55 -7.51 -1.08
C VAL A 236 -2.54 -7.88 -0.01
N VAL A 237 -2.14 -8.73 0.92
CA VAL A 237 -2.91 -9.05 2.13
C VAL A 237 -2.31 -8.29 3.30
N ARG A 238 -3.10 -7.42 3.91
CA ARG A 238 -2.69 -6.58 5.04
C ARG A 238 -3.33 -7.07 6.32
N THR A 239 -2.52 -7.33 7.33
CA THR A 239 -2.97 -7.61 8.68
C THR A 239 -2.57 -6.48 9.62
N SER A 240 -3.40 -6.24 10.63
CA SER A 240 -3.12 -5.29 11.69
C SER A 240 -3.54 -5.86 13.03
N SER A 241 -2.62 -5.83 14.00
CA SER A 241 -2.90 -6.00 15.42
C SER A 241 -2.86 -4.63 16.09
N PHE A 242 -4.00 -4.17 16.61
CA PHE A 242 -4.16 -2.81 17.14
C PHE A 242 -4.96 -2.77 18.44
N ILE A 243 -4.63 -1.80 19.30
CA ILE A 243 -5.30 -1.60 20.58
C ILE A 243 -6.39 -0.54 20.41
N GLU A 244 -7.65 -0.98 20.48
CA GLU A 244 -8.83 -0.08 20.37
C GLU A 244 -8.87 1.01 21.45
N GLN A 245 -8.31 0.73 22.63
CA GLN A 245 -8.36 1.64 23.77
C GLN A 245 -7.32 2.76 23.64
N TYR A 246 -7.57 3.88 24.31
CA TYR A 246 -6.58 4.95 24.45
C TYR A 246 -5.32 4.51 25.23
N SER A 247 -5.50 3.70 26.28
CA SER A 247 -4.39 3.20 27.10
C SER A 247 -4.75 1.88 27.78
N VAL A 248 -3.75 1.04 28.01
CA VAL A 248 -3.90 -0.29 28.60
C VAL A 248 -2.89 -0.52 29.71
N PHE A 249 -3.22 -1.45 30.60
CA PHE A 249 -2.44 -1.76 31.78
C PHE A 249 -1.06 -2.31 31.40
N ASN A 250 -0.05 -1.65 31.93
CA ASN A 250 1.33 -2.12 32.00
C ASN A 250 1.94 -1.59 33.32
N ARG A 251 3.14 -2.05 33.69
CA ARG A 251 3.87 -1.58 34.88
C ARG A 251 5.28 -1.12 34.54
N PRO A 252 5.77 -0.01 35.16
CA PRO A 252 5.09 0.81 36.17
C PRO A 252 4.05 1.79 35.61
N TYR A 253 4.09 2.05 34.30
CA TYR A 253 3.20 2.96 33.59
C TYR A 253 2.36 2.20 32.57
N TYR A 254 1.19 2.73 32.25
CA TYR A 254 0.30 2.15 31.25
C TYR A 254 0.86 2.45 29.86
N ASP A 255 0.57 1.59 28.89
CA ASP A 255 0.92 1.84 27.49
C ASP A 255 -0.24 2.54 26.78
N LEU A 256 0.08 3.48 25.89
CA LEU A 256 -0.88 4.09 24.98
C LEU A 256 -1.25 3.09 23.88
N GLY A 257 -2.54 2.98 23.61
CA GLY A 257 -3.05 2.18 22.51
C GLY A 257 -3.13 2.96 21.19
N ASP A 258 -3.85 2.39 20.23
CA ASP A 258 -4.06 2.97 18.91
C ASP A 258 -5.30 3.88 18.86
N ASN A 259 -6.20 3.72 19.83
CA ASN A 259 -7.39 4.55 20.00
C ASN A 259 -8.22 4.67 18.71
N ARG A 260 -8.40 3.54 18.01
CA ARG A 260 -9.14 3.48 16.76
C ARG A 260 -10.03 2.24 16.69
N PRO A 261 -11.12 2.28 15.90
CA PRO A 261 -11.84 1.09 15.50
C PRO A 261 -11.10 0.34 14.38
N ASN A 262 -11.69 -0.78 13.96
CA ASN A 262 -11.30 -1.45 12.72
C ASN A 262 -11.48 -0.50 11.51
N SER A 263 -10.58 -0.58 10.54
CA SER A 263 -10.55 0.32 9.39
C SER A 263 -9.94 -0.36 8.16
N PRO A 264 -10.70 -0.56 7.06
CA PRO A 264 -10.15 -1.09 5.81
C PRO A 264 -8.97 -0.27 5.25
N ASP A 265 -8.98 1.03 5.52
CA ASP A 265 -7.98 2.00 5.05
C ASP A 265 -6.99 2.36 6.17
N PHE A 266 -6.74 1.44 7.10
CA PHE A 266 -5.81 1.70 8.20
C PHE A 266 -4.42 2.06 7.67
N ASP A 267 -3.81 3.03 8.33
CA ASP A 267 -2.39 3.34 8.16
C ASP A 267 -1.54 2.34 8.98
N PRO A 268 -0.46 1.75 8.43
CA PRO A 268 0.34 0.80 9.18
C PRO A 268 0.97 1.37 10.45
N GLU A 269 1.13 2.70 10.59
CA GLU A 269 1.58 3.34 11.84
C GLU A 269 0.53 3.33 12.95
N ASN A 270 -0.75 3.20 12.61
CA ASN A 270 -1.85 3.24 13.57
C ASN A 270 -2.15 1.84 14.15
N SER A 271 -1.13 1.00 14.27
CA SER A 271 -1.24 -0.37 14.76
C SER A 271 -0.06 -0.69 15.67
N ARG A 272 -0.14 -1.76 16.47
CA ARG A 272 1.02 -2.24 17.23
C ARG A 272 1.97 -2.99 16.31
N VAL A 273 1.39 -3.90 15.53
CA VAL A 273 2.09 -4.76 14.58
C VAL A 273 1.26 -4.84 13.32
N THR A 274 1.91 -4.79 12.16
CA THR A 274 1.27 -5.09 10.88
C THR A 274 2.09 -6.11 10.12
N THR A 275 1.42 -6.98 9.36
CA THR A 275 2.08 -7.87 8.41
C THR A 275 1.43 -7.72 7.05
N TYR A 276 2.24 -7.49 6.03
CA TYR A 276 1.81 -7.39 4.65
C TYR A 276 2.39 -8.58 3.89
N VAL A 277 1.54 -9.40 3.30
CA VAL A 277 1.93 -10.43 2.32
C VAL A 277 1.66 -9.86 0.94
N ASP A 278 2.71 -9.43 0.27
CA ASP A 278 2.65 -8.90 -1.09
C ASP A 278 2.92 -10.04 -2.08
N TYR A 279 1.83 -10.57 -2.64
CA TYR A 279 1.92 -11.64 -3.63
C TYR A 279 2.36 -11.13 -5.01
N GLU A 280 2.23 -9.83 -5.31
CA GLU A 280 2.67 -9.28 -6.59
C GLU A 280 4.19 -9.13 -6.63
N ASN A 281 4.77 -8.59 -5.55
CA ASN A 281 6.22 -8.37 -5.46
C ASN A 281 6.98 -9.50 -4.75
N GLY A 282 6.28 -10.49 -4.19
CA GLY A 282 6.88 -11.70 -3.62
C GLY A 282 7.62 -11.45 -2.31
N ILE A 283 7.01 -10.72 -1.38
CA ILE A 283 7.57 -10.50 -0.04
C ILE A 283 6.54 -10.61 1.07
N VAL A 284 7.02 -10.91 2.27
CA VAL A 284 6.29 -10.69 3.53
C VAL A 284 7.04 -9.63 4.31
N VAL A 285 6.33 -8.57 4.73
CA VAL A 285 6.85 -7.48 5.56
C VAL A 285 6.15 -7.50 6.89
N MET A 286 6.91 -7.54 7.98
CA MET A 286 6.38 -7.35 9.33
C MET A 286 6.94 -6.07 9.92
N ARG A 287 6.06 -5.18 10.38
CA ARG A 287 6.40 -3.88 10.96
C ARG A 287 5.87 -3.82 12.39
N GLN A 288 6.76 -3.57 13.34
CA GLN A 288 6.40 -3.24 14.72
C GLN A 288 6.60 -1.74 14.95
N ASN A 289 5.52 -1.04 15.28
CA ASN A 289 5.60 0.38 15.62
C ASN A 289 6.07 0.57 17.07
N PRO A 290 6.57 1.76 17.43
CA PRO A 290 6.94 2.04 18.79
C PRO A 290 5.78 1.90 19.78
N SER A 291 6.09 1.43 20.98
CA SER A 291 5.24 1.59 22.16
C SER A 291 5.50 2.94 22.80
N VAL A 292 4.47 3.51 23.42
CA VAL A 292 4.54 4.76 24.16
C VAL A 292 3.88 4.55 25.50
N ASP A 293 4.53 4.91 26.60
CA ASP A 293 3.90 4.83 27.92
C ASP A 293 3.19 6.15 28.29
N THR A 294 2.39 6.13 29.35
CA THR A 294 1.66 7.33 29.83
C THR A 294 2.55 8.48 30.34
N THR A 295 3.87 8.28 30.46
CA THR A 295 4.83 9.35 30.76
C THR A 295 5.37 10.02 29.50
N GLY A 296 5.12 9.43 28.33
CA GLY A 296 5.64 9.86 27.04
C GLY A 296 6.98 9.23 26.69
N GLU A 297 7.44 8.20 27.42
CA GLU A 297 8.61 7.42 27.00
C GLU A 297 8.24 6.60 25.77
N VAL A 298 9.11 6.60 24.75
CA VAL A 298 8.91 5.86 23.49
C VAL A 298 10.01 4.80 23.35
N LYS A 299 9.62 3.56 23.07
CA LYS A 299 10.54 2.46 22.77
C LYS A 299 10.00 1.62 21.63
N VAL A 300 10.90 1.07 20.82
CA VAL A 300 10.56 0.12 19.76
C VAL A 300 11.12 -1.26 20.13
N GLY A 301 10.30 -2.29 19.90
CA GLY A 301 10.70 -3.69 19.99
C GLY A 301 11.00 -4.23 18.60
N SER A 302 11.57 -5.42 18.54
CA SER A 302 11.79 -6.13 17.29
C SER A 302 10.72 -7.22 17.13
N PRO A 303 10.00 -7.27 16.01
CA PRO A 303 9.11 -8.39 15.73
C PRO A 303 9.95 -9.60 15.34
N ASP A 304 9.47 -10.79 15.66
CA ASP A 304 10.07 -12.05 15.22
C ASP A 304 9.00 -12.91 14.56
N ALA A 305 9.37 -13.53 13.44
CA ALA A 305 8.48 -14.47 12.78
C ALA A 305 9.25 -15.52 11.98
N GLU A 306 8.64 -16.68 11.88
CA GLU A 306 8.99 -17.75 10.97
C GLU A 306 7.96 -17.81 9.85
N VAL A 307 8.47 -17.93 8.61
CA VAL A 307 7.65 -17.93 7.40
C VAL A 307 7.88 -19.21 6.61
N TRP A 308 6.79 -19.79 6.14
CA TRP A 308 6.77 -20.90 5.19
C TRP A 308 5.93 -20.52 3.98
N GLN A 309 6.24 -21.14 2.85
CA GLN A 309 5.41 -21.09 1.66
C GLN A 309 5.36 -22.47 1.02
N VAL A 310 4.20 -22.87 0.54
CA VAL A 310 4.01 -24.13 -0.21
C VAL A 310 3.64 -23.83 -1.67
N ASP A 311 3.69 -24.86 -2.52
CA ASP A 311 3.56 -24.74 -3.99
C ASP A 311 2.27 -24.06 -4.48
N ASP A 312 1.19 -24.08 -3.69
CA ASP A 312 -0.07 -23.42 -4.03
C ASP A 312 -0.06 -21.90 -3.73
N GLY A 313 1.06 -21.39 -3.23
CA GLY A 313 1.25 -20.00 -2.85
C GLY A 313 0.84 -19.67 -1.41
N SER A 314 0.27 -20.61 -0.65
CA SER A 314 -0.11 -20.38 0.75
C SER A 314 1.11 -20.04 1.59
N VAL A 315 0.98 -18.99 2.40
CA VAL A 315 2.02 -18.51 3.31
C VAL A 315 1.58 -18.76 4.75
N ARG A 316 2.41 -19.48 5.52
CA ARG A 316 2.26 -19.57 6.99
C ARG A 316 3.17 -18.55 7.65
N LEU A 317 2.64 -17.86 8.63
CA LEU A 317 3.34 -16.88 9.45
C LEU A 317 3.11 -17.23 10.93
N LYS A 318 4.17 -17.69 11.59
CA LYS A 318 4.21 -17.84 13.03
C LYS A 318 5.00 -16.67 13.61
N TYR A 319 4.35 -15.79 14.36
CA TYR A 319 4.92 -14.50 14.72
C TYR A 319 4.73 -14.16 16.19
N GLU A 320 5.62 -13.31 16.69
CA GLU A 320 5.52 -12.68 17.99
C GLU A 320 6.10 -11.25 17.96
N ALA A 321 5.54 -10.39 18.81
CA ALA A 321 6.02 -9.03 19.02
C ALA A 321 5.93 -8.68 20.49
N ALA A 322 7.10 -8.54 21.13
CA ALA A 322 7.19 -8.20 22.53
C ALA A 322 6.99 -6.70 22.76
N ASN A 323 6.34 -6.34 23.87
CA ASN A 323 6.30 -4.97 24.34
C ASN A 323 7.68 -4.56 24.87
N PRO A 324 8.35 -3.52 24.33
CA PRO A 324 9.66 -3.09 24.81
C PRO A 324 9.64 -2.50 26.23
N PHE A 325 8.46 -2.20 26.78
CA PHE A 325 8.27 -1.80 28.18
C PHE A 325 7.96 -2.97 29.13
N HIS A 326 8.02 -4.23 28.68
CA HIS A 326 7.72 -5.34 29.57
C HIS A 326 8.61 -5.32 30.83
N PRO A 327 8.05 -5.58 32.03
CA PRO A 327 8.80 -5.63 33.26
C PRO A 327 9.99 -6.62 33.20
N LYS A 328 11.20 -6.13 33.45
CA LYS A 328 12.37 -7.00 33.66
C LYS A 328 12.30 -7.63 35.05
N VAL A 329 12.17 -8.96 35.14
CA VAL A 329 12.15 -9.69 36.42
C VAL A 329 13.57 -10.04 36.87
N GLY A 330 14.27 -9.08 37.50
CA GLY A 330 15.58 -9.32 38.12
C GLY A 330 16.78 -9.37 37.14
N PRO A 331 17.96 -9.82 37.58
CA PRO A 331 19.18 -9.87 36.76
C PRO A 331 19.22 -11.01 35.73
N PHE A 332 18.17 -11.84 35.68
CA PHE A 332 17.96 -12.80 34.63
C PHE A 332 16.93 -12.19 33.69
N GLU A 333 17.22 -12.11 32.40
CA GLU A 333 16.16 -11.99 31.41
C GLU A 333 15.14 -13.07 31.78
N ALA A 334 13.90 -12.66 31.98
CA ALA A 334 12.83 -13.64 32.05
C ALA A 334 13.02 -14.49 30.79
N PRO A 335 13.12 -15.83 30.88
CA PRO A 335 13.25 -16.65 29.67
C PRO A 335 12.21 -16.16 28.68
N GLY A 336 12.52 -16.08 27.39
CA GLY A 336 11.65 -15.46 26.36
C GLY A 336 10.18 -15.90 26.39
N ASP A 337 9.88 -17.00 27.10
CA ASP A 337 8.57 -17.56 27.40
C ASP A 337 7.82 -16.95 28.62
N ALA A 338 8.40 -16.05 29.40
CA ALA A 338 7.89 -15.68 30.72
C ALA A 338 7.01 -14.41 30.73
N MET A 339 6.95 -13.65 29.63
CA MET A 339 6.05 -12.50 29.49
C MET A 339 5.31 -12.61 28.17
N PRO A 340 3.98 -12.41 28.16
CA PRO A 340 3.17 -12.74 27.00
C PRO A 340 3.32 -11.67 25.93
N THR A 341 3.45 -12.10 24.67
CA THR A 341 3.67 -11.24 23.49
C THR A 341 2.39 -11.16 22.66
N VAL A 342 2.30 -10.18 21.77
CA VAL A 342 1.30 -10.26 20.70
C VAL A 342 1.78 -11.33 19.73
N HIS A 343 1.03 -12.41 19.56
CA HIS A 343 1.48 -13.56 18.77
C HIS A 343 0.34 -14.25 18.01
N GLY A 344 0.73 -15.08 17.04
CA GLY A 344 -0.16 -15.94 16.28
C GLY A 344 0.58 -16.89 15.35
N ASP A 345 -0.15 -17.88 14.86
CA ASP A 345 0.29 -18.86 13.86
C ASP A 345 -0.80 -18.98 12.80
N VAL A 346 -0.66 -18.20 11.74
CA VAL A 346 -1.71 -18.00 10.73
C VAL A 346 -1.24 -18.43 9.36
N VAL A 347 -2.16 -18.97 8.58
CA VAL A 347 -2.00 -19.36 7.18
C VAL A 347 -2.86 -18.45 6.33
N ILE A 348 -2.22 -17.81 5.37
CA ILE A 348 -2.84 -16.95 4.37
C ILE A 348 -2.82 -17.76 3.07
N THR A 349 -3.99 -18.22 2.62
CA THR A 349 -4.13 -19.05 1.42
C THR A 349 -4.73 -18.23 0.29
N PRO A 350 -4.00 -18.04 -0.83
CA PRO A 350 -4.50 -17.39 -2.04
C PRO A 350 -5.82 -17.95 -2.54
N GLY A 351 -6.64 -17.06 -3.12
CA GLY A 351 -7.91 -17.45 -3.72
C GLY A 351 -7.77 -17.94 -5.15
N GLN A 352 -8.76 -18.69 -5.63
CA GLN A 352 -8.91 -18.90 -7.08
C GLN A 352 -9.39 -17.60 -7.73
N GLY A 353 -8.81 -17.25 -8.88
CA GLY A 353 -9.18 -16.05 -9.64
C GLY A 353 -8.69 -14.74 -9.02
N GLN A 354 -8.97 -13.62 -9.69
CA GLN A 354 -8.64 -12.28 -9.20
C GLN A 354 -9.65 -11.86 -8.11
N PRO A 355 -9.22 -11.36 -6.94
CA PRO A 355 -10.15 -10.93 -5.90
C PRO A 355 -11.16 -9.90 -6.42
N GLY A 356 -12.40 -9.96 -5.92
CA GLY A 356 -13.49 -9.10 -6.36
C GLY A 356 -14.17 -9.48 -7.69
N MET A 357 -13.61 -10.38 -8.49
CA MET A 357 -14.22 -10.83 -9.76
C MET A 357 -15.23 -11.99 -9.55
N PRO A 358 -16.26 -12.12 -10.41
CA PRO A 358 -17.18 -13.27 -10.37
C PRO A 358 -16.45 -14.61 -10.44
N GLY A 359 -16.74 -15.51 -9.51
CA GLY A 359 -16.09 -16.83 -9.41
C GLY A 359 -14.76 -16.82 -8.66
N SER A 360 -14.30 -15.67 -8.17
CA SER A 360 -13.17 -15.59 -7.25
C SER A 360 -13.55 -16.04 -5.85
N THR A 361 -12.63 -16.72 -5.17
CA THR A 361 -12.82 -17.09 -3.76
C THR A 361 -12.21 -16.08 -2.80
N GLY A 362 -11.37 -15.15 -3.29
CA GLY A 362 -10.55 -14.29 -2.44
C GLY A 362 -9.57 -15.08 -1.56
N VAL A 363 -8.70 -14.37 -0.86
CA VAL A 363 -7.79 -14.98 0.12
C VAL A 363 -8.57 -15.48 1.34
N THR A 364 -8.06 -16.52 2.00
CA THR A 364 -8.54 -16.95 3.33
C THR A 364 -7.43 -16.86 4.37
N VAL A 365 -7.80 -16.61 5.62
CA VAL A 365 -6.88 -16.58 6.77
C VAL A 365 -7.39 -17.53 7.83
N ASN A 366 -6.54 -18.47 8.24
CA ASN A 366 -6.87 -19.53 9.17
C ASN A 366 -5.68 -19.83 10.10
N GLY A 367 -5.93 -20.24 11.34
CA GLY A 367 -4.86 -20.56 12.30
C GLY A 367 -5.25 -20.16 13.71
N THR A 368 -4.28 -19.77 14.52
CA THR A 368 -4.50 -19.32 15.91
C THR A 368 -3.85 -17.97 16.16
N ARG A 369 -4.38 -17.24 17.14
CA ARG A 369 -3.79 -16.00 17.62
C ARG A 369 -4.15 -15.74 19.07
N ALA A 370 -3.34 -14.92 19.73
CA ALA A 370 -3.65 -14.43 21.07
C ALA A 370 -4.99 -13.68 21.09
N ASP A 371 -5.73 -13.82 22.19
CA ASP A 371 -7.02 -13.15 22.47
C ASP A 371 -6.90 -11.61 22.57
N TYR A 372 -5.69 -11.07 22.45
CA TYR A 372 -5.38 -9.64 22.49
C TYR A 372 -4.21 -9.31 21.57
N PRO A 373 -4.18 -8.15 20.88
CA PRO A 373 -5.18 -7.08 20.87
C PRO A 373 -6.29 -7.36 19.82
N SER A 374 -6.92 -6.37 19.22
CA SER A 374 -7.84 -6.60 18.08
C SER A 374 -7.04 -6.89 16.81
N PHE A 375 -7.60 -7.69 15.90
CA PHE A 375 -6.97 -8.06 14.64
C PHE A 375 -7.92 -7.84 13.47
N GLU A 376 -7.38 -7.34 12.37
CA GLU A 376 -8.12 -7.13 11.13
C GLU A 376 -7.26 -7.55 9.93
N VAL A 377 -7.92 -8.10 8.92
CA VAL A 377 -7.30 -8.53 7.68
C VAL A 377 -8.09 -8.06 6.48
N TYR A 378 -7.38 -7.46 5.53
CA TYR A 378 -7.89 -7.00 4.26
C TYR A 378 -7.03 -7.53 3.11
N GLN A 379 -7.63 -7.72 1.95
CA GLN A 379 -6.95 -8.00 0.70
C GLN A 379 -7.19 -6.84 -0.25
N ASP A 380 -6.13 -6.15 -0.67
CA ASP A 380 -6.20 -5.21 -1.77
C ASP A 380 -5.86 -5.96 -3.06
N ASP A 381 -6.79 -5.98 -4.01
CA ASP A 381 -6.52 -6.57 -5.32
C ASP A 381 -5.56 -5.70 -6.15
N PRO A 382 -5.03 -6.21 -7.27
CA PRO A 382 -4.08 -5.46 -8.10
C PRO A 382 -4.61 -4.14 -8.68
N THR A 383 -5.94 -3.92 -8.65
CA THR A 383 -6.57 -2.66 -9.08
C THR A 383 -6.67 -1.63 -7.95
N GLY A 384 -6.34 -2.04 -6.72
CA GLY A 384 -6.42 -1.20 -5.52
C GLY A 384 -7.77 -1.27 -4.81
N THR A 385 -8.63 -2.23 -5.14
CA THR A 385 -9.90 -2.41 -4.42
C THR A 385 -9.68 -3.27 -3.18
N THR A 386 -10.09 -2.76 -2.03
CA THR A 386 -9.97 -3.42 -0.72
C THR A 386 -11.15 -4.34 -0.44
N HIS A 387 -10.85 -5.58 -0.04
CA HIS A 387 -11.81 -6.60 0.36
C HIS A 387 -11.57 -6.99 1.82
N THR A 388 -12.63 -7.01 2.64
CA THR A 388 -12.53 -7.49 4.03
C THR A 388 -12.41 -9.01 4.05
N VAL A 389 -11.36 -9.51 4.70
CA VAL A 389 -11.11 -10.95 4.85
C VAL A 389 -11.54 -11.41 6.24
N ALA A 390 -11.07 -10.72 7.28
CA ALA A 390 -11.41 -11.01 8.67
C ALA A 390 -11.38 -9.75 9.53
N VAL A 391 -12.28 -9.68 10.50
CA VAL A 391 -12.22 -8.71 11.61
C VAL A 391 -12.48 -9.52 12.87
N ASP A 392 -11.53 -9.48 13.78
CA ASP A 392 -11.49 -10.29 14.98
C ASP A 392 -11.12 -9.42 16.20
N PRO A 393 -12.13 -8.85 16.88
CA PRO A 393 -11.93 -7.96 18.01
C PRO A 393 -11.24 -8.66 19.20
N ALA A 394 -10.51 -7.89 20.00
CA ALA A 394 -9.94 -8.40 21.24
C ALA A 394 -11.03 -9.01 22.14
N ALA A 395 -10.70 -10.11 22.84
CA ALA A 395 -11.63 -10.76 23.77
C ALA A 395 -12.08 -9.83 24.93
N SER A 396 -11.34 -8.74 25.17
CA SER A 396 -11.75 -7.68 26.09
C SER A 396 -11.36 -6.29 25.58
N GLY A 397 -12.32 -5.38 25.58
CA GLY A 397 -12.10 -3.95 25.37
C GLY A 397 -11.71 -3.18 26.66
N GLN A 398 -11.46 -3.88 27.77
CA GLN A 398 -11.08 -3.26 29.04
C GLN A 398 -9.58 -2.94 29.07
N PRO A 399 -9.13 -1.91 29.83
CA PRO A 399 -7.71 -1.58 29.94
C PRO A 399 -6.81 -2.72 30.43
N TRP A 400 -7.37 -3.70 31.15
CA TRP A 400 -6.64 -4.88 31.64
C TRP A 400 -6.53 -6.03 30.63
N GLY A 401 -7.09 -5.87 29.42
CA GLY A 401 -7.07 -6.87 28.35
C GLY A 401 -5.70 -7.53 28.13
N PRO A 402 -4.59 -6.78 27.97
CA PRO A 402 -3.29 -7.40 27.74
C PRO A 402 -2.86 -8.37 28.83
N ALA A 403 -3.07 -8.02 30.11
CA ALA A 403 -2.60 -8.82 31.24
C ALA A 403 -3.35 -10.14 31.41
N LEU A 404 -4.57 -10.23 30.86
CA LEU A 404 -5.44 -11.40 31.00
C LEU A 404 -5.46 -12.27 29.73
N ASN A 405 -5.35 -11.64 28.56
CA ASN A 405 -5.70 -12.25 27.29
C ASN A 405 -4.51 -12.44 26.34
N LEU A 406 -3.29 -11.96 26.67
CA LEU A 406 -2.10 -12.32 25.89
C LEU A 406 -1.58 -13.74 26.20
N TRP A 407 -2.15 -14.42 27.21
CA TRP A 407 -1.76 -15.76 27.64
C TRP A 407 -2.63 -16.87 27.03
N THR A 408 -3.67 -16.48 26.30
CA THR A 408 -4.70 -17.38 25.77
C THR A 408 -4.89 -17.11 24.29
N ASP A 409 -5.19 -18.18 23.57
CA ASP A 409 -5.36 -18.16 22.11
C ASP A 409 -6.75 -18.67 21.73
N HIS A 410 -7.20 -18.25 20.56
CA HIS A 410 -8.36 -18.82 19.90
C HIS A 410 -8.12 -19.03 18.40
N ASP A 411 -8.99 -19.84 17.80
CA ASP A 411 -8.96 -20.15 16.37
C ASP A 411 -9.51 -18.98 15.54
N ILE A 412 -8.80 -18.64 14.47
CA ILE A 412 -9.34 -17.89 13.34
C ILE A 412 -9.63 -18.87 12.19
N GLY A 413 -10.81 -18.75 11.59
CA GLY A 413 -11.23 -19.60 10.48
C GLY A 413 -11.24 -21.09 10.85
N SER A 414 -10.48 -21.91 10.13
CA SER A 414 -10.38 -23.36 10.39
C SER A 414 -9.42 -23.76 11.51
N GLY A 415 -8.80 -22.80 12.21
CA GLY A 415 -7.88 -23.08 13.31
C GLY A 415 -6.59 -23.80 12.87
N GLU A 416 -6.01 -24.57 13.78
CA GLU A 416 -4.77 -25.34 13.59
C GLU A 416 -4.81 -26.33 12.40
N ARG A 417 -6.00 -26.71 11.90
CA ARG A 417 -6.12 -27.58 10.71
C ARG A 417 -5.44 -26.98 9.47
N ALA A 418 -5.36 -25.66 9.38
CA ALA A 418 -4.69 -25.00 8.26
C ALA A 418 -3.17 -25.24 8.26
N LEU A 419 -2.59 -25.60 9.41
CA LEU A 419 -1.16 -25.83 9.60
C LEU A 419 -0.70 -27.18 9.04
N GLU A 420 -1.62 -28.13 8.84
CA GLU A 420 -1.32 -29.52 8.46
C GLU A 420 -0.47 -29.61 7.19
N GLN A 421 -0.68 -28.72 6.22
CA GLN A 421 0.09 -28.67 4.97
C GLN A 421 1.55 -28.19 5.14
N PHE A 422 1.86 -27.58 6.28
CA PHE A 422 3.20 -27.09 6.64
C PHE A 422 3.92 -28.03 7.62
N GLN A 423 3.39 -29.25 7.79
CA GLN A 423 3.87 -30.19 8.80
C GLN A 423 4.20 -31.54 8.17
N HIS A 424 5.25 -32.17 8.71
CA HIS A 424 5.56 -33.57 8.45
C HIS A 424 4.96 -34.44 9.56
N VAL A 425 4.08 -35.37 9.17
CA VAL A 425 3.49 -36.36 10.08
C VAL A 425 4.28 -37.67 9.96
N GLN A 426 4.99 -38.02 11.03
CA GLN A 426 5.67 -39.31 11.11
C GLN A 426 4.78 -40.33 11.82
N GLU A 427 4.31 -41.31 11.08
CA GLU A 427 3.58 -42.46 11.62
C GLU A 427 4.53 -43.53 12.16
N TRP A 428 4.12 -44.15 13.27
CA TRP A 428 4.89 -45.19 13.95
C TRP A 428 4.10 -46.49 14.00
N ALA A 429 4.78 -47.63 13.90
CA ALA A 429 4.13 -48.93 14.01
C ALA A 429 3.56 -49.17 15.44
N GLY A 430 2.40 -49.83 15.52
CA GLY A 430 1.76 -50.20 16.79
C GLY A 430 0.75 -49.16 17.30
N ARG A 431 0.74 -48.90 18.61
CA ARG A 431 -0.15 -47.91 19.27
C ARG A 431 0.60 -46.63 19.69
N ILE A 432 1.63 -46.25 18.94
CA ILE A 432 2.40 -45.03 19.19
C ILE A 432 1.71 -43.90 18.41
N PRO A 433 1.31 -42.79 19.08
CA PRO A 433 0.75 -41.64 18.39
C PRO A 433 1.73 -41.08 17.34
N PRO A 434 1.24 -40.56 16.20
CA PRO A 434 2.09 -39.90 15.23
C PRO A 434 2.78 -38.68 15.85
N THR A 435 4.01 -38.43 15.42
CA THR A 435 4.74 -37.22 15.78
C THR A 435 4.62 -36.21 14.66
N VAL A 436 4.26 -34.98 15.00
CA VAL A 436 4.11 -33.86 14.06
C VAL A 436 5.28 -32.91 14.27
N SER A 437 5.91 -32.50 13.18
CA SER A 437 6.98 -31.49 13.18
C SER A 437 6.76 -30.52 12.03
N ASP A 438 6.98 -29.23 12.26
CA ASP A 438 6.92 -28.23 11.20
C ASP A 438 8.00 -28.49 10.13
N LEU A 439 7.67 -28.18 8.88
CA LEU A 439 8.64 -28.15 7.79
C LEU A 439 9.69 -27.05 8.05
N PRO A 440 10.83 -27.01 7.32
CA PRO A 440 11.80 -25.94 7.47
C PRO A 440 11.18 -24.57 7.20
N SER A 441 11.37 -23.65 8.14
CA SER A 441 10.91 -22.26 8.05
C SER A 441 12.06 -21.33 7.68
N THR A 442 11.72 -20.08 7.35
CA THR A 442 12.70 -18.99 7.21
C THR A 442 12.31 -17.83 8.09
N SER A 443 13.24 -17.39 8.95
CA SER A 443 13.04 -16.22 9.79
C SER A 443 13.11 -14.94 8.96
N LEU A 444 12.38 -13.89 9.38
CA LEU A 444 12.50 -12.57 8.77
C LEU A 444 13.91 -11.99 8.94
N GLY A 445 14.39 -11.22 7.96
CA GLY A 445 15.65 -10.47 8.02
C GLY A 445 15.44 -8.96 7.90
N SER A 446 16.53 -8.19 7.82
CA SER A 446 16.45 -6.75 7.60
C SER A 446 15.99 -6.42 6.17
N THR A 447 15.50 -5.21 5.96
CA THR A 447 15.14 -4.68 4.64
C THR A 447 16.31 -4.66 3.66
N ASP A 448 17.55 -4.51 4.15
CA ASP A 448 18.75 -4.45 3.30
C ASP A 448 19.21 -5.83 2.81
N ASN A 449 18.83 -6.90 3.51
CA ASN A 449 19.23 -8.26 3.18
C ASN A 449 18.15 -9.27 3.59
N PRO A 450 16.97 -9.21 2.94
CA PRO A 450 15.88 -10.13 3.22
C PRO A 450 16.27 -11.55 2.81
N PRO A 451 16.12 -12.55 3.70
CA PRO A 451 16.27 -13.96 3.31
C PRO A 451 15.13 -14.36 2.37
N ARG A 452 15.25 -15.55 1.76
CA ARG A 452 14.21 -16.13 0.92
C ARG A 452 13.71 -17.42 1.55
N VAL A 453 12.38 -17.58 1.58
CA VAL A 453 11.73 -18.83 1.99
C VAL A 453 12.23 -19.98 1.12
N LYS A 454 12.45 -21.14 1.73
CA LYS A 454 13.08 -22.31 1.12
C LYS A 454 12.10 -23.40 0.74
#